data_AF-A0A428TPS4-F1
#
_entry.id   AF-A0A428TPS4-F1
#
_cell.length_a   1.000
_cell.length_b   1.000
_cell.length_c   1.000
_cell.angle_alpha   90.00
_cell.angle_beta   90.00
_cell.angle_gamma   90.00
#
_symmetry.space_group_name_H-M   'P 1'
#
loop_
_entity.id
_entity.type
_entity.pdbx_description
1 polymer ?
#
loop_
_entity_poly.entity_id
_entity_poly.type
_entity_poly.pdbx_seq_one_letter_code
_entity_poly.pdbx_strand_id
1 'polypeptide(L)'
;MSSSDYPLRQSGIYHNLPTFDPTIKNLSAIVCGANGISGFNTVRALLDSPDRWATIYTLSRHPLSEKQLSLIPSALHGRIKHVPADLSDSPEKVASHLAKAGVHADYAFLLHLRSAFF
;
A
#
# COMPACT_ATOMS: atom_id res chain seq x y z
N MET A 1 -17.73 -3.70 13.49
CA MET A 1 -17.51 -2.73 14.58
C MET A 1 -17.09 -1.41 13.96
N SER A 2 -17.63 -0.28 14.45
CA SER A 2 -17.32 1.05 13.90
C SER A 2 -16.00 1.55 14.47
N SER A 3 -15.25 2.37 13.73
CA SER A 3 -14.06 3.04 14.27
C SER A 3 -14.39 4.11 15.32
N SER A 4 -15.68 4.45 15.48
CA SER A 4 -16.20 5.43 16.43
C SER A 4 -15.86 5.13 17.89
N ASP A 5 -15.67 3.85 18.22
CA ASP A 5 -15.56 3.38 19.60
C ASP A 5 -14.09 3.32 20.08
N TYR A 6 -13.13 3.67 19.23
CA TYR A 6 -11.70 3.61 19.53
C TYR A 6 -11.09 4.99 19.78
N PRO A 7 -10.06 5.10 20.64
CA PRO A 7 -9.40 6.38 20.91
C PRO A 7 -8.81 6.96 19.62
N LEU A 8 -8.87 8.28 19.50
CA LEU A 8 -8.28 8.97 18.36
C LEU A 8 -6.75 8.92 18.40
N ARG A 9 -6.14 8.79 17.24
CA ARG A 9 -4.67 8.76 17.07
C ARG A 9 -4.16 10.10 16.56
N GLN A 10 -2.88 10.37 16.87
CA GLN A 10 -2.11 11.46 16.28
C GLN A 10 -0.98 10.90 15.41
N SER A 11 -0.71 11.55 14.28
CA SER A 11 0.40 11.20 13.38
C SER A 11 1.02 12.49 12.85
N GLY A 12 2.14 12.91 13.43
CA GLY A 12 2.79 14.19 13.10
C GLY A 12 1.84 15.38 13.29
N ILE A 13 1.55 16.10 12.21
CA ILE A 13 0.64 17.25 12.19
C ILE A 13 -0.85 16.88 12.14
N TYR A 14 -1.16 15.59 11.94
CA TYR A 14 -2.53 15.12 11.85
C TYR A 14 -3.04 14.71 13.24
N HIS A 15 -4.04 15.44 13.72
CA HIS A 15 -4.71 15.19 14.99
C HIS A 15 -6.08 14.56 14.76
N ASN A 16 -6.61 13.89 15.79
CA ASN A 16 -7.97 13.33 15.79
C ASN A 16 -8.23 12.29 14.68
N LEU A 17 -7.21 11.50 14.30
CA LEU A 17 -7.38 10.44 13.31
C LEU A 17 -8.16 9.27 13.93
N PRO A 18 -9.07 8.63 13.16
CA PRO A 18 -9.72 7.42 13.62
C PRO A 18 -8.69 6.30 13.79
N THR A 19 -8.93 5.44 14.79
CA THR A 19 -8.13 4.23 15.02
C THR A 19 -8.87 3.01 14.50
N PHE A 20 -8.10 1.99 14.13
CA PHE A 20 -8.63 0.72 13.65
C PHE A 20 -8.98 -0.21 14.81
N ASP A 21 -9.93 -1.12 14.58
CA ASP A 21 -10.19 -2.24 15.49
C ASP A 21 -8.88 -3.04 15.70
N PRO A 22 -8.37 -3.14 16.95
CA PRO A 22 -7.10 -3.80 17.24
C PRO A 22 -7.15 -5.33 17.06
N THR A 23 -8.33 -5.92 16.91
CA THR A 23 -8.48 -7.36 16.63
C THR A 23 -8.14 -7.71 15.19
N ILE A 24 -8.18 -6.74 14.28
CA ILE A 24 -7.90 -6.93 12.86
C ILE A 24 -6.40 -6.71 12.60
N LYS A 25 -5.67 -7.81 12.41
CA LYS A 25 -4.21 -7.83 12.28
C LYS A 25 -3.76 -8.64 11.06
N ASN A 26 -2.48 -8.49 10.71
CA ASN A 26 -1.79 -9.31 9.72
C ASN A 26 -2.40 -9.30 8.30
N LEU A 27 -3.08 -8.21 7.95
CA LEU A 27 -3.63 -8.01 6.62
C LEU A 27 -2.53 -7.77 5.58
N SER A 28 -2.90 -8.07 4.35
CA SER A 28 -2.10 -7.92 3.15
C SER A 28 -2.80 -6.97 2.18
N ALA A 29 -2.05 -6.09 1.53
CA ALA A 29 -2.61 -5.11 0.60
C ALA A 29 -1.83 -5.06 -0.70
N ILE A 30 -2.54 -4.84 -1.80
CA ILE A 30 -1.99 -4.41 -3.09
C ILE A 30 -2.14 -2.90 -3.19
N VAL A 31 -1.07 -2.20 -3.55
CA VAL A 31 -1.09 -0.79 -3.92
C VAL A 31 -0.67 -0.65 -5.38
N CYS A 32 -1.64 -0.37 -6.23
CA CYS A 32 -1.43 -0.09 -7.64
C CYS A 32 -0.88 1.33 -7.83
N GLY A 33 0.15 1.50 -8.66
CA GLY A 33 0.74 2.81 -8.90
C GLY A 33 1.53 3.34 -7.69
N ALA A 34 2.13 2.44 -6.91
CA ALA A 34 2.83 2.74 -5.66
C ALA A 34 3.97 3.78 -5.78
N ASN A 35 4.52 3.99 -6.97
CA ASN A 35 5.58 4.98 -7.18
C ASN A 35 5.03 6.41 -7.37
N GLY A 36 3.74 6.57 -7.67
CA GLY A 36 3.10 7.88 -7.82
C GLY A 36 2.87 8.58 -6.48
N ILE A 37 2.45 9.85 -6.52
CA ILE A 37 2.24 10.68 -5.31
C ILE A 37 1.24 10.01 -4.37
N SER A 38 0.05 9.67 -4.87
CA SER A 38 -1.00 9.04 -4.06
C SER A 38 -0.60 7.63 -3.64
N GLY A 39 -0.09 6.81 -4.57
CA GLY A 39 0.35 5.44 -4.30
C GLY A 39 1.40 5.34 -3.21
N PHE A 40 2.42 6.19 -3.28
CA PHE A 40 3.50 6.18 -2.29
C PHE A 40 3.01 6.63 -0.91
N ASN A 41 2.16 7.66 -0.85
CA ASN A 41 1.57 8.09 0.42
C ASN A 41 0.62 7.04 0.99
N THR A 42 -0.10 6.28 0.16
CA THR A 42 -0.88 5.13 0.61
C THR A 42 0.02 4.07 1.23
N VAL A 43 1.14 3.69 0.58
CA VAL A 43 2.12 2.77 1.19
C VAL A 43 2.56 3.27 2.57
N ARG A 44 2.92 4.55 2.69
CA ARG A 44 3.32 5.15 3.99
C ARG A 44 2.20 5.11 5.03
N ALA A 45 0.96 5.40 4.63
CA ALA A 45 -0.20 5.39 5.53
C ALA A 45 -0.50 3.97 6.05
N LEU A 46 -0.36 2.94 5.20
CA LEU A 46 -0.51 1.55 5.63
C LEU A 46 0.63 1.14 6.60
N LEU A 47 1.86 1.57 6.32
CA LEU A 47 3.02 1.31 7.19
C LEU A 47 2.94 1.99 8.56
N ASP A 48 2.12 3.04 8.71
CA ASP A 48 1.84 3.71 9.99
C ASP A 48 0.95 2.86 10.93
N SER A 49 0.53 1.67 10.50
CA SER A 49 -0.21 0.69 11.31
C SER A 49 0.34 -0.73 11.08
N PRO A 50 1.57 -1.01 11.52
CA PRO A 50 2.27 -2.27 11.19
C PRO A 50 1.65 -3.51 11.83
N ASP A 51 0.91 -3.38 12.93
CA ASP A 51 0.15 -4.51 13.52
C ASP A 51 -1.02 -4.94 12.62
N ARG A 52 -1.58 -3.98 11.88
CA ARG A 52 -2.65 -4.24 10.93
C ARG A 52 -2.10 -4.80 9.62
N TRP A 53 -1.04 -4.22 9.07
CA TRP A 53 -0.54 -4.55 7.73
C TRP A 53 0.78 -5.33 7.78
N ALA A 54 0.70 -6.64 7.57
CA ALA A 54 1.85 -7.53 7.53
C ALA A 54 2.64 -7.43 6.22
N THR A 55 1.95 -7.31 5.08
CA THR A 55 2.58 -7.26 3.76
C THR A 55 1.89 -6.26 2.85
N ILE A 56 2.68 -5.43 2.18
CA ILE A 56 2.21 -4.45 1.20
C ILE A 56 2.88 -4.77 -0.13
N TYR A 57 2.11 -5.26 -1.08
CA TYR A 57 2.53 -5.50 -2.45
C TYR A 57 2.45 -4.20 -3.24
N THR A 58 3.58 -3.72 -3.74
CA THR A 58 3.63 -2.54 -4.61
C THR A 58 3.59 -2.98 -6.06
N LEU A 59 2.54 -2.61 -6.77
CA LEU A 59 2.36 -2.90 -8.19
C LEU A 59 2.76 -1.68 -9.00
N SER A 60 3.92 -1.78 -9.64
CA SER A 60 4.50 -0.73 -10.46
C SER A 60 5.52 -1.32 -11.42
N ARG A 61 5.77 -0.61 -12.53
CA ARG A 61 6.79 -1.01 -13.51
C ARG A 61 8.20 -1.06 -12.91
N HIS A 62 8.49 -0.19 -11.94
CA HIS A 62 9.78 -0.10 -11.26
C HIS A 62 9.58 -0.20 -9.74
N PRO A 63 10.58 -0.70 -8.98
CA PRO A 63 10.54 -0.65 -7.53
C PRO A 63 10.49 0.81 -7.04
N LEU A 64 10.21 0.99 -5.74
CA LEU A 64 10.33 2.30 -5.11
C LEU A 64 11.79 2.78 -5.23
N SER A 65 11.98 4.04 -5.60
CA SER A 65 13.32 4.64 -5.68
C SER A 65 14.00 4.68 -4.31
N GLU A 66 15.33 4.78 -4.29
CA GLU A 66 16.10 4.93 -3.05
C GLU A 66 15.64 6.15 -2.22
N LYS A 67 15.32 7.26 -2.91
CA LYS A 67 14.77 8.46 -2.28
C LYS A 67 13.40 8.22 -1.64
N GLN A 68 12.58 7.34 -2.20
CA GLN A 68 11.31 6.95 -1.59
C GLN A 68 11.53 6.03 -0.39
N LEU A 69 12.42 5.04 -0.52
CA LEU A 69 12.74 4.13 0.57
C LEU A 69 13.41 4.85 1.75
N SER A 70 14.19 5.90 1.53
CA SER A 70 14.80 6.70 2.61
C SER A 70 13.80 7.50 3.44
N LEU A 71 12.58 7.70 2.92
CA LEU A 71 11.46 8.32 3.66
C LEU A 71 10.66 7.31 4.49
N ILE A 72 11.03 6.03 4.45
CA ILE A 72 10.41 4.94 5.19
C ILE A 72 11.43 4.39 6.19
N PRO A 73 11.07 4.19 7.47
CA PRO A 73 11.94 3.52 8.44
C PRO A 73 12.43 2.16 7.92
N SER A 74 13.73 1.90 8.01
CA SER A 74 14.36 0.68 7.50
C SER A 74 13.75 -0.61 8.07
N ALA A 75 13.31 -0.57 9.34
CA ALA A 75 12.62 -1.66 10.01
C ALA A 75 11.32 -2.11 9.32
N LEU A 76 10.73 -1.25 8.48
CA LEU A 76 9.48 -1.53 7.77
C LEU A 76 9.70 -1.96 6.32
N HIS A 77 10.92 -1.87 5.79
CA HIS A 77 11.22 -2.19 4.39
C HIS A 77 10.86 -3.64 4.04
N GLY A 78 11.07 -4.58 4.96
CA GLY A 78 10.74 -6.01 4.76
C GLY A 78 9.24 -6.30 4.58
N ARG A 79 8.36 -5.33 4.89
CA ARG A 79 6.91 -5.44 4.66
C ARG A 79 6.51 -5.04 3.24
N ILE A 80 7.38 -4.37 2.51
CA ILE A 80 7.13 -3.90 1.15
C ILE A 80 7.64 -4.96 0.17
N LYS A 81 6.75 -5.49 -0.67
CA LYS A 81 7.09 -6.46 -1.71
C LYS A 81 6.77 -5.88 -3.08
N HIS A 82 7.80 -5.60 -3.86
CA HIS A 82 7.60 -5.11 -5.22
C HIS A 82 7.17 -6.24 -6.15
N VAL A 83 6.11 -6.01 -6.90
CA VAL A 83 5.64 -6.88 -7.99
C VAL A 83 5.69 -6.07 -9.28
N PRO A 84 6.60 -6.40 -10.21
CA PRO A 84 6.70 -5.70 -11.48
C PRO A 84 5.45 -5.98 -12.31
N ALA A 85 4.66 -4.95 -12.58
CA ALA A 85 3.46 -5.02 -13.40
C ALA A 85 3.19 -3.68 -14.10
N ASP A 86 2.75 -3.75 -15.37
CA ASP A 86 2.10 -2.65 -16.05
C ASP A 86 0.58 -2.90 -16.01
N LEU A 87 -0.16 -2.01 -15.38
CA LEU A 87 -1.63 -2.14 -15.27
C LEU A 87 -2.35 -1.79 -16.58
N SER A 88 -1.62 -1.32 -17.58
CA SER A 88 -2.12 -1.05 -18.93
C SER A 88 -1.97 -2.28 -19.86
N ASP A 89 -1.27 -3.31 -19.41
CA ASP A 89 -1.19 -4.59 -20.11
C ASP A 89 -2.52 -5.36 -20.05
N SER A 90 -2.60 -6.46 -20.80
CA SER A 90 -3.78 -7.33 -20.74
C SER A 90 -3.97 -7.92 -19.33
N PRO A 91 -5.22 -8.13 -18.89
CA PRO A 91 -5.52 -8.70 -17.57
C PRO A 91 -4.82 -10.04 -17.30
N GLU A 92 -4.68 -10.89 -18.32
CA GLU A 92 -4.03 -12.20 -18.23
C GLU A 92 -2.54 -12.07 -17.90
N LYS A 93 -1.88 -11.06 -18.49
CA LYS A 93 -0.47 -10.79 -18.23
C LYS A 93 -0.28 -10.28 -16.80
N VAL A 94 -1.12 -9.35 -16.35
CA VAL A 94 -1.12 -8.84 -14.96
C VAL A 94 -1.38 -9.97 -13.96
N ALA A 95 -2.39 -10.81 -14.23
CA ALA A 95 -2.71 -11.97 -13.39
C ALA A 95 -1.54 -12.96 -13.33
N SER A 96 -0.85 -13.21 -14.44
CA SER A 96 0.36 -14.04 -14.47
C SER A 96 1.48 -13.47 -13.57
N HIS A 97 1.71 -12.14 -13.60
CA HIS A 97 2.70 -11.51 -12.72
C HIS A 97 2.34 -11.68 -11.23
N LEU A 98 1.08 -11.44 -10.88
CA LEU A 98 0.57 -11.61 -9.52
C LEU A 98 0.68 -13.06 -9.03
N ALA A 99 0.28 -14.02 -9.85
CA ALA A 99 0.34 -15.44 -9.52
C ALA A 99 1.79 -15.92 -9.35
N LYS A 100 2.70 -15.53 -10.25
CA LYS A 100 4.14 -15.87 -10.15
C LYS A 100 4.79 -15.29 -8.89
N ALA A 101 4.37 -14.10 -8.46
CA ALA A 101 4.86 -13.47 -7.25
C ALA A 101 4.18 -14.01 -5.96
N GLY A 102 3.24 -14.97 -6.09
CA GLY A 102 2.53 -15.54 -4.95
C GLY A 102 1.74 -14.50 -4.16
N VAL A 103 1.14 -13.52 -4.85
CA VAL A 103 0.42 -12.44 -4.20
C VAL A 103 -0.88 -12.98 -3.59
N HIS A 104 -1.03 -12.78 -2.29
CA HIS A 104 -2.28 -12.95 -1.58
C HIS A 104 -2.57 -11.63 -0.87
N ALA A 105 -3.70 -10.99 -1.21
CA ALA A 105 -4.04 -9.67 -0.72
C ALA A 105 -5.48 -9.63 -0.22
N ASP A 106 -5.68 -9.10 0.98
CA ASP A 106 -6.99 -8.87 1.57
C ASP A 106 -7.64 -7.60 1.00
N TYR A 107 -6.83 -6.62 0.61
CA TYR A 107 -7.27 -5.34 0.06
C TYR A 107 -6.49 -4.96 -1.20
N ALA A 108 -7.14 -4.26 -2.12
CA ALA A 108 -6.53 -3.67 -3.29
C ALA A 108 -6.86 -2.18 -3.37
N PHE A 109 -5.82 -1.34 -3.42
CA PHE A 109 -5.93 0.11 -3.59
C PHE A 109 -5.58 0.47 -5.04
N LEU A 110 -6.60 0.82 -5.83
CA LEU A 110 -6.43 1.23 -7.21
C LEU A 110 -6.24 2.76 -7.31
N LEU A 111 -4.99 3.19 -7.46
CA LEU A 111 -4.63 4.61 -7.55
C LEU A 111 -4.16 4.92 -8.97
N HIS A 112 -5.11 4.83 -9.90
CA HIS A 112 -4.89 5.12 -11.30
C HIS A 112 -5.35 6.54 -11.62
N LEU A 113 -4.40 7.42 -11.95
CA LEU A 113 -4.69 8.64 -12.70
C LEU A 113 -4.61 8.28 -14.18
N ARG A 114 -5.77 8.11 -14.84
CA ARG A 114 -5.77 8.35 -16.28
C ARG A 114 -5.42 9.81 -16.45
N SER A 115 -4.45 10.10 -17.31
CA SER A 115 -4.45 11.35 -18.04
C SER A 115 -5.81 11.42 -18.74
N ALA A 116 -6.79 12.07 -18.13
CA ALA A 116 -7.77 12.77 -18.91
C ALA A 116 -6.94 13.77 -19.72
N PHE A 117 -6.92 13.58 -21.03
CA PHE A 117 -6.43 14.57 -21.96
C PHE A 117 -6.96 15.94 -21.52
N PHE A 118 -6.05 16.88 -21.24
CA PHE A 118 -6.32 18.29 -21.41
C PHE A 118 -5.90 18.67 -22.83
#